data_AF-T0YDC6-F1
#
_entry.id   AF-T0YDC6-F1
#
_cell.length_a   1.000
_cell.length_b   1.000
_cell.length_c   1.000
_cell.angle_alpha   90.00
_cell.angle_beta   90.00
_cell.angle_gamma   90.00
#
_symmetry.space_group_name_H-M   'P 1'
#
loop_
_entity.id
_entity.type
_entity.pdbx_description
1 polymer ?
#
loop_
_entity_poly.entity_id
_entity_poly.type
_entity_poly.pdbx_seq_one_letter_code
_entity_poly.pdbx_strand_id
1 'polypeptide(L)'
;SQASRDRAIASFRRRETTVLVATNVAARGIDVVDVNLVVNYELPDTAQWLTHRVGRTARNGAKGRALTFVSEDDSEKWRKLRRLGAPELRFVDAQHLLSTGAMKYIDQRPERSVERGPQVRHHSGPARPRAAGRPFAPRSSRG
;
A
#
# COMPACT_ATOMS: atom_id res chain seq x y z
N SER A 1 -14.71 -32.19 -8.71
CA SER A 1 -13.63 -33.21 -8.62
C SER A 1 -12.26 -32.53 -8.81
N GLN A 2 -11.18 -33.11 -8.25
CA GLN A 2 -9.81 -32.57 -8.39
C GLN A 2 -9.38 -32.44 -9.88
N ALA A 3 -9.72 -33.42 -10.72
CA ALA A 3 -9.44 -33.37 -12.17
C ALA A 3 -10.10 -32.18 -12.89
N SER A 4 -11.29 -31.74 -12.46
CA SER A 4 -11.91 -30.54 -13.04
C SER A 4 -11.20 -29.26 -12.62
N ARG A 5 -10.71 -29.22 -11.38
CA ARG A 5 -9.93 -28.12 -10.83
C ARG A 5 -8.61 -27.97 -11.58
N ASP A 6 -7.88 -29.07 -11.76
CA ASP A 6 -6.59 -29.07 -12.47
C ASP A 6 -6.75 -28.63 -13.93
N ARG A 7 -7.82 -29.06 -14.62
CA ARG A 7 -8.13 -28.59 -15.97
C ARG A 7 -8.39 -27.08 -16.04
N ALA A 8 -9.18 -26.53 -15.12
CA ALA A 8 -9.49 -25.09 -15.09
C ALA A 8 -8.26 -24.24 -14.80
N ILE A 9 -7.37 -24.71 -13.92
CA ILE A 9 -6.09 -24.04 -13.65
C ILE A 9 -5.19 -24.11 -14.88
N ALA A 10 -5.11 -25.27 -15.52
CA ALA A 10 -4.25 -25.48 -16.67
C ALA A 10 -4.69 -24.62 -17.87
N SER A 11 -5.99 -24.53 -18.16
CA SER A 11 -6.50 -23.65 -19.22
C SER A 11 -6.23 -22.17 -18.91
N PHE A 12 -6.40 -21.75 -17.65
CA PHE A 12 -6.09 -20.38 -17.23
C PHE A 12 -4.58 -20.06 -17.37
N ARG A 13 -3.69 -20.97 -16.93
CA ARG A 13 -2.24 -20.81 -17.09
C ARG A 13 -1.80 -20.76 -18.56
N ARG A 14 -2.46 -21.54 -19.43
CA ARG A 14 -2.24 -21.50 -20.89
C ARG A 14 -2.91 -20.30 -21.58
N ARG A 15 -3.58 -19.42 -20.82
CA ARG A 15 -4.33 -18.26 -21.33
C ARG A 15 -5.48 -18.61 -22.28
N GLU A 16 -5.96 -19.85 -22.23
CA GLU A 16 -7.18 -20.28 -22.95
C GLU A 16 -8.43 -19.68 -22.30
N THR A 17 -8.35 -19.39 -21.00
CA THR A 17 -9.35 -18.61 -20.27
C THR A 17 -8.70 -17.38 -19.64
N THR A 18 -9.43 -16.26 -19.66
CA THR A 18 -8.96 -14.96 -19.14
C THR A 18 -9.41 -14.70 -17.71
N VAL A 19 -10.41 -15.43 -17.23
CA VAL A 19 -10.98 -15.30 -15.89
C VAL A 19 -11.05 -16.67 -15.23
N LEU A 20 -10.60 -16.73 -13.97
CA LEU A 20 -10.72 -17.89 -13.09
C LEU A 20 -11.45 -17.46 -11.82
N VAL A 21 -12.56 -18.14 -11.53
CA VAL A 21 -13.34 -17.95 -10.29
C VAL A 21 -13.02 -19.10 -9.34
N ALA A 22 -12.70 -18.79 -8.08
CA ALA A 22 -12.36 -19.79 -7.08
C ALA A 22 -12.82 -19.38 -5.68
N THR A 23 -13.23 -20.36 -4.87
CA THR A 23 -13.48 -20.20 -3.43
C THR A 23 -12.22 -20.50 -2.61
N ASN A 24 -12.21 -20.13 -1.32
CA ASN A 24 -11.08 -20.43 -0.42
C ASN A 24 -10.66 -21.90 -0.42
N VAL A 25 -11.63 -22.82 -0.42
CA VAL A 25 -11.38 -24.27 -0.45
C VAL A 25 -10.80 -24.67 -1.81
N ALA A 26 -11.39 -24.17 -2.89
CA ALA A 26 -10.94 -24.44 -4.24
C ALA A 26 -9.58 -23.80 -4.55
N ALA A 27 -9.10 -22.81 -3.81
CA ALA A 27 -7.82 -22.14 -4.03
C ALA A 27 -6.62 -22.75 -3.25
N ARG A 28 -6.87 -23.50 -2.17
CA ARG A 28 -5.78 -24.07 -1.33
C ARG A 28 -4.96 -25.12 -2.06
N GLY A 29 -3.66 -24.87 -2.24
CA GLY A 29 -2.77 -25.75 -3.02
C GLY A 29 -2.73 -25.41 -4.51
N ILE A 30 -3.43 -24.36 -4.94
CA ILE A 30 -3.22 -23.78 -6.28
C ILE A 30 -2.23 -22.63 -6.18
N ASP A 31 -1.14 -22.74 -6.92
CA ASP A 31 -0.22 -21.62 -7.14
C ASP A 31 -0.55 -20.93 -8.47
N VAL A 32 -1.63 -20.14 -8.52
CA VAL A 32 -1.85 -19.22 -9.64
C VAL A 32 -1.09 -17.95 -9.32
N VAL A 33 -0.03 -17.70 -10.07
CA VAL A 33 0.87 -16.56 -9.89
C VAL A 33 0.87 -15.74 -11.17
N ASP A 34 1.28 -14.49 -11.06
CA ASP A 34 1.44 -13.58 -12.21
C ASP A 34 0.12 -13.21 -12.91
N VAL A 35 -0.94 -12.97 -12.10
CA VAL A 35 -2.19 -12.42 -12.62
C VAL A 35 -2.15 -10.89 -12.65
N ASN A 36 -2.77 -10.28 -13.67
CA ASN A 36 -2.83 -8.82 -13.79
C ASN A 36 -3.77 -8.16 -12.76
N LEU A 37 -4.83 -8.88 -12.36
CA LEU A 37 -5.86 -8.38 -11.46
C LEU A 37 -6.36 -9.51 -10.55
N VAL A 38 -6.46 -9.21 -9.26
CA VAL A 38 -7.16 -10.03 -8.27
C VAL A 38 -8.44 -9.32 -7.87
N VAL A 39 -9.58 -10.02 -7.92
CA VAL A 39 -10.86 -9.50 -7.42
C VAL A 39 -11.30 -10.35 -6.23
N ASN A 40 -11.38 -9.73 -5.06
CA ASN A 40 -12.02 -10.32 -3.89
C ASN A 40 -13.51 -10.00 -3.97
N TYR A 41 -14.30 -10.96 -4.44
CA TYR A 41 -15.75 -10.79 -4.50
C TYR A 41 -16.37 -10.68 -3.10
N GLU A 42 -15.84 -11.45 -2.15
CA GLU A 42 -16.17 -11.38 -0.73
C GLU A 42 -14.93 -10.99 0.08
N LEU A 43 -15.15 -10.20 1.14
CA LEU A 43 -14.09 -9.81 2.06
C LEU A 43 -13.51 -11.06 2.77
N PRO A 44 -12.18 -11.31 2.70
CA PRO A 44 -11.58 -12.49 3.33
C PRO A 44 -11.71 -12.49 4.86
N ASP A 45 -11.73 -13.68 5.49
CA ASP A 45 -11.92 -13.82 6.94
C ASP A 45 -10.73 -13.35 7.79
N THR A 46 -9.53 -13.32 7.20
CA THR A 46 -8.30 -12.89 7.90
C THR A 46 -7.45 -12.00 7.01
N ALA A 47 -6.63 -11.16 7.66
CA ALA A 47 -5.71 -10.26 6.97
C ALA A 47 -4.69 -11.05 6.14
N GLN A 48 -4.24 -12.19 6.68
CA GLN A 48 -3.34 -13.11 5.99
C GLN A 48 -3.95 -13.65 4.70
N TRP A 49 -5.23 -14.05 4.70
CA TRP A 49 -5.90 -14.49 3.47
C TRP A 49 -6.00 -13.38 2.44
N LEU A 50 -6.32 -12.15 2.84
CA LEU A 50 -6.32 -11.00 1.95
C LEU A 50 -4.94 -10.77 1.33
N THR A 51 -3.88 -10.74 2.14
CA THR A 51 -2.49 -10.58 1.67
C THR A 51 -2.07 -11.71 0.73
N HIS A 52 -2.40 -12.97 1.03
CA HIS A 52 -2.08 -14.12 0.17
C HIS A 52 -2.82 -14.10 -1.17
N ARG A 53 -4.07 -13.58 -1.21
CA ARG A 53 -4.83 -13.41 -2.45
C ARG A 53 -4.25 -12.27 -3.29
N VAL A 54 -3.98 -11.12 -2.69
CA VAL A 54 -3.37 -9.98 -3.39
C VAL A 54 -1.95 -10.31 -3.86
N GLY A 55 -1.20 -11.12 -3.12
CA GLY A 55 0.14 -11.59 -3.50
C GLY A 55 0.17 -12.50 -4.75
N ARG A 56 -0.98 -12.82 -5.35
CA ARG A 56 -1.07 -13.51 -6.65
C ARG A 56 -0.74 -12.59 -7.82
N THR A 57 -0.85 -11.29 -7.61
CA THR A 57 -0.40 -10.25 -8.55
C THR A 57 0.93 -9.64 -8.10
N ALA A 58 1.46 -8.67 -8.86
CA ALA A 58 2.63 -7.86 -8.50
C ALA A 58 3.92 -8.63 -8.15
N ARG A 59 4.28 -9.70 -8.89
CA ARG A 59 5.56 -10.40 -8.67
C ARG A 59 6.68 -9.79 -9.53
N ASN A 60 7.93 -10.01 -9.12
CA ASN A 60 9.14 -9.59 -9.86
C ASN A 60 9.23 -8.08 -10.17
N GLY A 61 8.72 -7.23 -9.27
CA GLY A 61 8.74 -5.78 -9.43
C GLY A 61 7.68 -5.23 -10.39
N ALA A 62 6.82 -6.08 -10.96
CA ALA A 62 5.69 -5.64 -11.77
C ALA A 62 4.59 -4.99 -10.91
N LYS A 63 3.88 -4.01 -11.47
CA LYS A 63 2.69 -3.43 -10.83
C LYS A 63 1.54 -4.43 -10.95
N GLY A 64 1.04 -4.89 -9.80
CA GLY A 64 -0.19 -5.67 -9.74
C GLY A 64 -1.37 -4.86 -9.25
N ARG A 65 -2.58 -5.35 -9.53
CA ARG A 65 -3.83 -4.69 -9.14
C ARG A 65 -4.71 -5.64 -8.34
N ALA A 66 -5.37 -5.11 -7.32
CA ALA A 66 -6.40 -5.82 -6.59
C ALA A 66 -7.61 -4.92 -6.35
N LEU A 67 -8.80 -5.52 -6.45
CA LEU A 67 -10.07 -4.91 -6.09
C LEU A 67 -10.74 -5.80 -5.04
N THR A 68 -11.35 -5.20 -4.04
CA THR A 68 -12.11 -5.92 -3.01
C THR A 68 -13.45 -5.24 -2.87
N PHE A 69 -14.52 -6.02 -3.01
CA PHE A 69 -15.84 -5.54 -2.65
C PHE A 69 -16.00 -5.63 -1.12
N VAL A 70 -16.56 -4.56 -0.56
CA VAL A 70 -16.82 -4.42 0.87
C VAL A 70 -18.24 -3.86 0.96
N SER A 71 -19.16 -4.61 1.55
CA SER A 71 -20.52 -4.13 1.80
C SER A 71 -20.61 -3.42 3.16
N GLU A 72 -21.79 -2.89 3.49
CA GLU A 72 -22.06 -2.33 4.81
C GLU A 72 -21.95 -3.38 5.93
N ASP A 73 -22.40 -4.62 5.65
CA ASP A 73 -22.30 -5.76 6.56
C ASP A 73 -20.85 -6.17 6.84
N ASP A 74 -19.92 -5.85 5.93
CA ASP A 74 -18.49 -6.11 6.11
C ASP A 74 -17.79 -5.09 7.02
N SER A 75 -18.46 -4.03 7.46
CA SER A 75 -17.83 -2.90 8.17
C SER A 75 -17.06 -3.31 9.43
N GLU A 76 -17.64 -4.17 10.26
CA GLU A 76 -17.01 -4.68 11.48
C GLU A 76 -15.80 -5.56 11.16
N LYS A 77 -15.98 -6.46 10.19
CA LYS A 77 -14.95 -7.37 9.70
C LYS A 77 -13.78 -6.57 9.14
N TRP A 78 -14.05 -5.58 8.31
CA TRP A 78 -13.04 -4.72 7.70
C TRP A 78 -12.24 -3.95 8.74
N ARG A 79 -12.91 -3.35 9.74
CA ARG A 79 -12.26 -2.68 10.87
C ARG A 79 -11.33 -3.63 11.64
N LYS A 80 -11.75 -4.87 11.88
CA LYS A 80 -10.92 -5.89 12.53
C LYS A 80 -9.71 -6.24 11.67
N LEU A 81 -9.89 -6.48 10.38
CA LEU A 81 -8.81 -6.81 9.45
C LEU A 81 -7.74 -5.72 9.38
N ARG A 82 -8.15 -4.45 9.32
CA ARG A 82 -7.22 -3.30 9.34
C ARG A 82 -6.38 -3.26 10.60
N ARG A 83 -6.97 -3.52 11.78
CA ARG A 83 -6.22 -3.62 13.04
C ARG A 83 -5.22 -4.78 13.06
N LEU A 84 -5.49 -5.84 12.32
CA LEU A 84 -4.64 -7.02 12.19
C LEU A 84 -3.63 -6.93 11.03
N GLY A 85 -3.42 -5.74 10.46
CA GLY A 85 -2.39 -5.51 9.44
C GLY A 85 -2.82 -5.88 8.01
N ALA A 86 -4.12 -5.88 7.71
CA ALA A 86 -4.58 -5.93 6.32
C ALA A 86 -4.03 -4.74 5.51
N PRO A 87 -3.68 -4.94 4.23
CA PRO A 87 -3.23 -3.86 3.37
C PRO A 87 -4.29 -2.75 3.27
N GLU A 88 -3.84 -1.49 3.19
CA GLU A 88 -4.75 -0.36 3.03
C GLU A 88 -5.43 -0.41 1.66
N LEU A 89 -6.76 -0.45 1.65
CA LEU A 89 -7.57 -0.40 0.45
C LEU A 89 -8.03 1.03 0.23
N ARG A 90 -7.68 1.61 -0.92
CA ARG A 90 -8.23 2.89 -1.37
C ARG A 90 -9.66 2.66 -1.85
N PHE A 91 -10.58 3.52 -1.42
CA PHE A 91 -11.94 3.52 -1.94
C PHE A 91 -11.93 3.94 -3.40
N VAL A 92 -12.74 3.24 -4.20
CA VAL A 92 -12.98 3.57 -5.61
C VAL A 92 -14.46 3.87 -5.75
N ASP A 93 -14.78 5.00 -6.37
CA ASP A 93 -16.15 5.32 -6.73
C ASP A 93 -16.63 4.33 -7.80
N ALA A 94 -17.55 3.44 -7.40
CA ALA A 94 -18.10 2.43 -8.27
C ALA A 94 -18.94 3.03 -9.41
N GLN A 95 -19.68 4.11 -9.17
CA GLN A 95 -20.47 4.78 -10.21
C GLN A 95 -19.55 5.41 -11.25
N HIS A 96 -18.46 6.05 -10.80
CA HIS A 96 -17.45 6.59 -11.70
C HIS A 96 -16.76 5.47 -12.50
N LEU A 97 -16.45 4.34 -11.87
CA LEU A 97 -15.82 3.20 -12.52
C LEU A 97 -16.72 2.57 -13.59
N LEU A 98 -18.02 2.39 -13.29
CA LEU A 98 -19.00 1.82 -14.20
C LEU A 98 -19.34 2.77 -15.35
N SER A 99 -19.46 4.08 -15.08
CA SER A 99 -19.81 5.08 -16.10
C SER A 99 -18.68 5.36 -17.10
N THR A 100 -17.42 5.29 -16.66
CA THR A 100 -16.27 5.54 -17.55
C THR A 100 -15.82 4.30 -18.32
N GLY A 101 -16.28 3.11 -17.94
CA GLY A 101 -15.80 1.82 -18.49
C GLY A 101 -14.30 1.58 -18.31
N ALA A 102 -13.63 2.45 -17.55
CA ALA A 102 -12.19 2.48 -17.38
C ALA A 102 -11.86 2.27 -15.91
N MET A 103 -11.04 1.28 -15.61
CA MET A 103 -10.44 1.17 -14.29
C MET A 103 -9.41 2.30 -14.10
N LYS A 104 -9.84 3.49 -13.69
CA LYS A 104 -8.93 4.59 -13.35
C LYS A 104 -8.49 4.46 -11.89
N TYR A 105 -7.18 4.31 -11.69
CA TYR A 105 -6.56 4.42 -10.38
C TYR A 105 -6.63 5.89 -9.93
N ILE A 106 -7.28 6.16 -8.79
CA ILE A 106 -7.17 7.48 -8.15
C ILE A 106 -5.83 7.48 -7.40
N ASP A 107 -4.79 8.04 -8.02
CA ASP A 107 -3.54 8.34 -7.33
C ASP A 107 -3.70 9.60 -6.47
N GLN A 108 -4.50 9.53 -5.42
CA GLN A 108 -4.35 10.49 -4.33
C GLN A 108 -3.13 10.04 -3.52
N ARG A 109 -1.96 10.50 -3.98
CA ARG A 109 -0.81 10.68 -3.09
C ARG A 109 -1.34 11.58 -1.95
N PRO A 110 -1.27 11.18 -0.67
CA PRO A 110 -1.60 12.12 0.38
C PRO A 110 -0.63 13.29 0.21
N GLU A 111 -1.15 14.44 -0.21
CA GLU A 111 -0.37 15.66 -0.15
C GLU A 111 0.05 15.80 1.30
N ARG A 112 1.34 15.62 1.56
CA ARG A 112 1.91 16.10 2.81
C ARG A 112 1.66 17.59 2.79
N SER A 113 0.68 18.05 3.56
CA SER A 113 0.49 19.45 3.91
C SER A 113 1.75 19.92 4.62
N VAL A 114 2.74 20.36 3.85
CA VAL A 114 3.79 21.21 4.36
C VAL A 114 3.16 22.60 4.42
N GLU A 115 2.42 22.87 5.49
CA GLU A 115 2.15 24.24 5.90
C GLU A 115 3.49 24.89 6.23
N ARG A 116 4.12 25.50 5.22
CA ARG A 116 5.10 26.55 5.46
C ARG A 116 4.31 27.77 5.89
N GLY A 117 4.09 27.89 7.19
CA GLY A 117 3.64 29.15 7.78
C GLY A 117 4.60 30.28 7.37
N PRO A 118 4.10 31.53 7.23
CA PRO A 118 4.92 32.65 6.82
C PRO A 118 6.03 32.89 7.85
N GLN A 119 7.28 32.89 7.39
CA GLN A 119 8.43 33.30 8.19
C GLN A 119 8.26 34.76 8.62
N VAL A 120 7.95 34.97 9.90
CA VAL A 120 8.02 36.28 10.55
C VAL A 120 9.48 36.71 10.55
N ARG A 121 9.80 37.73 9.73
CA ARG A 121 11.08 38.43 9.76
C ARG A 121 11.12 39.25 11.05
N HIS A 122 11.93 38.84 12.03
CA HIS A 122 12.28 39.73 13.13
C HIS A 122 13.44 40.64 12.75
N HIS A 123 13.17 41.93 12.83
CA HIS A 123 14.08 43.03 12.59
C HIS A 123 15.22 43.11 13.61
N SER A 124 16.30 43.69 13.13
CA SER A 124 17.60 43.94 13.72
C SER A 124 17.56 44.79 15.00
N GLY A 125 18.43 44.46 15.96
CA GLY A 125 18.79 45.26 17.15
C GLY A 125 20.24 44.99 17.56
N PRO A 126 20.92 45.92 18.26
CA PRO A 126 22.23 46.43 17.81
C PRO A 126 23.47 45.66 18.28
N ALA A 127 24.56 45.97 17.58
CA ALA A 127 25.90 45.42 17.66
C ALA A 127 26.55 45.49 19.06
N ARG A 128 27.26 44.40 19.41
CA ARG A 128 28.23 44.39 20.51
C ARG A 128 29.57 45.03 20.05
N PRO A 129 30.22 45.88 20.86
CA PRO A 129 31.55 46.34 20.56
C PRO A 129 32.61 45.28 20.90
N ARG A 130 33.68 45.28 20.11
CA ARG A 130 34.88 44.44 20.22
C ARG A 130 36.01 45.17 20.95
N ALA A 131 36.97 44.37 21.41
CA ALA A 131 38.35 44.66 21.87
C ALA A 131 38.49 44.87 23.39
N ALA A 132 39.56 44.43 24.07
CA ALA A 132 40.90 43.94 23.71
C ALA A 132 41.36 42.94 24.83
N GLY A 133 42.13 41.89 24.59
CA GLY A 133 43.59 41.91 24.46
C GLY A 133 44.17 40.63 25.10
N ARG A 134 45.18 40.02 24.46
CA ARG A 134 45.99 38.88 24.99
C ARG A 134 47.17 39.46 25.81
N PRO A 135 47.85 38.70 26.68
CA PRO A 135 48.92 37.76 26.27
C PRO A 135 48.94 36.44 27.12
N PHE A 136 49.17 35.25 26.56
CA PHE A 136 50.42 34.51 26.27
C PHE A 136 51.32 34.07 27.48
N ALA A 137 51.42 32.73 27.62
CA ALA A 137 52.48 31.85 28.19
C ALA A 137 52.65 31.66 29.73
N PRO A 138 53.34 30.59 30.22
CA PRO A 138 53.89 29.37 29.56
C PRO A 138 53.53 28.02 30.26
N ARG A 139 54.03 26.93 29.65
CA ARG A 139 54.03 25.50 30.07
C ARG A 139 54.60 25.24 31.48
N SER A 140 54.10 24.18 32.13
CA SER A 140 54.93 23.28 32.95
C SER A 140 54.38 21.85 32.95
N SER A 141 55.29 20.94 33.27
CA SER A 141 55.31 19.50 33.02
C SER A 141 55.07 18.64 34.26
N ARG A 142 54.79 17.35 34.03
CA ARG A 142 54.96 16.16 34.90
C ARG A 142 53.84 15.86 35.91
N GLY A 143 53.57 14.56 36.01
CA GLY A 143 52.62 13.87 36.87
C GLY A 143 52.24 12.57 36.20
#